data_AF-A0A4Q4WBM2-F1
#
_entry.id   AF-A0A4Q4WBM2-F1
#
_cell.length_a   1.000
_cell.length_b   1.000
_cell.length_c   1.000
_cell.angle_alpha   90.00
_cell.angle_beta   90.00
_cell.angle_gamma   90.00
#
_symmetry.space_group_name_H-M   'P 1'
#
loop_
_entity.id
_entity.type
_entity.pdbx_description
1 polymer ?
#
loop_
_entity_poly.entity_id
_entity_poly.type
_entity_poly.pdbx_seq_one_letter_code
_entity_poly.pdbx_strand_id
1 'polypeptide(L)'
;MKTALLIIDMQNYFYGMAKEAIPNIKTLHSFFSETARPVIFTQHGHPESDLVPPYRNQLVRKWGPDGSIRRGSADWRLIPEIQKLVGDDSDVVDKNTYDAFLNTNLVPLLEDKGVERVVVCGVMTDCCCETTARSAFNRGWETWLVSDACGSASKAQHERSLKSYEFGFGPTRTTREVVAALRKEGDHFKLNLIFGQNLVKDAHELCLAVRYYLRKSLRDVSGRTHEHAPIRVHLLVAYHHDKILLIQANPMQQLRIGIPVALEIFSAAHLQAPVLIPVRRLKEPCPAKSLTDISFCLWDRLVTHATACGQGGFATLCF
;
A
#
# COMPACT_ATOMS: atom_id res chain seq x y z
N MET A 1 4.07 3.66 -8.20
CA MET A 1 5.28 3.03 -7.67
C MET A 1 4.92 1.79 -6.90
N LYS A 2 5.36 0.61 -7.36
CA LYS A 2 5.10 -0.63 -6.63
C LYS A 2 6.13 -0.82 -5.53
N THR A 3 5.64 -0.99 -4.30
CA THR A 3 6.48 -1.03 -3.09
C THR A 3 6.42 -2.42 -2.46
N ALA A 4 7.56 -3.00 -2.10
CA ALA A 4 7.67 -4.25 -1.34
C ALA A 4 8.17 -4.02 0.08
N LEU A 5 7.74 -4.86 1.01
CA LEU A 5 8.26 -4.93 2.38
C LEU A 5 9.27 -6.06 2.48
N LEU A 6 10.47 -5.76 2.98
CA LEU A 6 11.52 -6.73 3.30
C LEU A 6 11.61 -6.89 4.82
N ILE A 7 11.29 -8.08 5.33
CA ILE A 7 11.37 -8.44 6.75
C ILE A 7 12.63 -9.29 6.97
N ILE A 8 13.67 -8.67 7.54
CA ILE A 8 15.03 -9.23 7.58
C ILE A 8 15.27 -10.04 8.86
N ASP A 9 15.62 -11.32 8.69
CA ASP A 9 16.23 -12.22 9.66
C ASP A 9 15.57 -12.29 11.05
N MET A 10 14.24 -12.31 11.09
CA MET A 10 13.48 -12.37 12.35
C MET A 10 13.43 -13.79 12.94
N GLN A 11 14.61 -14.34 13.24
CA GLN A 11 14.84 -15.70 13.71
C GLN A 11 15.07 -15.75 15.23
N ASN A 12 14.86 -16.92 15.84
CA ASN A 12 14.94 -17.14 17.30
C ASN A 12 16.27 -16.65 17.88
N TYR A 13 17.38 -16.86 17.17
CA TYR A 13 18.70 -16.39 17.57
C TYR A 13 18.72 -14.89 17.91
N PHE A 14 17.94 -14.08 17.18
CA PHE A 14 17.93 -12.63 17.32
C PHE A 14 16.81 -12.09 18.22
N TYR A 15 16.03 -12.95 18.88
CA TYR A 15 14.83 -12.54 19.64
C TYR A 15 15.08 -11.38 20.60
N GLY A 16 16.19 -11.41 21.36
CA GLY A 16 16.55 -10.36 22.31
C GLY A 16 16.70 -8.96 21.69
N MET A 17 17.11 -8.89 20.42
CA MET A 17 17.28 -7.66 19.64
C MET A 17 16.02 -7.29 18.85
N ALA A 18 15.18 -8.28 18.54
CA ALA A 18 14.00 -8.15 17.69
C ALA A 18 12.72 -7.80 18.47
N LYS A 19 12.60 -8.20 19.74
CA LYS A 19 11.32 -8.21 20.49
C LYS A 19 10.55 -6.88 20.45
N GLU A 20 11.24 -5.74 20.56
CA GLU A 20 10.61 -4.42 20.59
C GLU A 20 10.08 -3.99 19.21
N ALA A 21 10.66 -4.52 18.12
CA ALA A 21 10.27 -4.23 16.74
C ALA A 21 9.09 -5.09 16.25
N ILE A 22 8.84 -6.26 16.86
CA ILE A 22 7.81 -7.21 16.42
C ILE A 22 6.41 -6.58 16.25
N PRO A 23 5.88 -5.77 17.19
CA PRO A 23 4.55 -5.17 17.03
C PRO A 23 4.45 -4.28 15.78
N ASN A 24 5.50 -3.53 15.49
CA ASN A 24 5.57 -2.63 14.35
C ASN A 24 5.75 -3.41 13.04
N ILE A 25 6.57 -4.47 13.03
CA ILE A 25 6.70 -5.39 11.90
C ILE A 25 5.34 -6.02 11.55
N LYS A 26 4.57 -6.46 12.55
CA LYS A 26 3.21 -6.99 12.33
C LYS A 26 2.26 -5.94 11.73
N THR A 27 2.38 -4.69 12.16
CA THR A 27 1.59 -3.58 11.62
C THR A 27 1.92 -3.33 10.15
N LEU A 28 3.22 -3.28 9.81
CA LEU A 28 3.67 -3.17 8.41
C LEU A 28 3.18 -4.35 7.59
N HIS A 29 3.36 -5.58 8.08
CA HIS A 29 2.92 -6.79 7.40
C HIS A 29 1.42 -6.76 7.08
N SER A 30 0.58 -6.43 8.08
CA SER A 30 -0.87 -6.33 7.90
C SER A 30 -1.22 -5.33 6.82
N PHE A 31 -0.62 -4.14 6.87
CA PHE A 31 -0.87 -3.09 5.88
C PHE A 31 -0.45 -3.51 4.46
N PHE A 32 0.73 -4.10 4.30
CA PHE A 32 1.20 -4.57 2.99
C PHE A 32 0.30 -5.69 2.45
N SER A 33 -0.10 -6.63 3.31
CA SER A 33 -1.01 -7.73 2.94
C SER A 33 -2.39 -7.21 2.54
N GLU A 34 -3.01 -6.35 3.35
CA GLU A 34 -4.34 -5.76 3.09
C GLU A 34 -4.37 -4.92 1.79
N THR A 35 -3.22 -4.41 1.38
CA THR A 35 -3.08 -3.60 0.17
C THR A 35 -2.48 -4.36 -1.01
N ALA A 36 -2.39 -5.69 -0.90
CA ALA A 36 -1.85 -6.59 -1.93
C ALA A 36 -0.45 -6.17 -2.44
N ARG A 37 0.38 -5.64 -1.53
CA ARG A 37 1.77 -5.29 -1.80
C ARG A 37 2.69 -6.46 -1.43
N PRO A 38 3.76 -6.71 -2.20
CA PRO A 38 4.67 -7.81 -1.90
C PRO A 38 5.28 -7.70 -0.49
N VAL A 39 5.34 -8.84 0.21
CA VAL A 39 6.09 -9.02 1.45
C VAL A 39 7.07 -10.16 1.23
N ILE A 40 8.33 -9.91 1.54
CA ILE A 40 9.42 -10.88 1.35
C ILE A 40 10.18 -10.98 2.67
N PHE A 41 10.39 -12.20 3.13
CA PHE A 41 11.16 -12.48 4.34
C PHE A 41 12.57 -12.92 3.97
N THR A 42 13.53 -12.74 4.88
CA THR A 42 14.83 -13.42 4.78
C THR A 42 15.09 -14.31 5.98
N GLN A 43 15.83 -15.39 5.75
CA GLN A 43 16.40 -16.21 6.82
C GLN A 43 17.90 -16.32 6.63
N HIS A 44 18.65 -15.85 7.63
CA HIS A 44 20.09 -16.00 7.68
C HIS A 44 20.46 -17.36 8.26
N GLY A 45 21.29 -18.10 7.54
CA GLY A 45 21.88 -19.32 8.06
C GLY A 45 22.94 -19.89 7.13
N HIS A 46 23.83 -20.65 7.73
CA HIS A 46 24.94 -21.30 7.06
C HIS A 46 24.61 -22.77 6.74
N PRO A 47 24.86 -23.24 5.51
CA PRO A 47 24.90 -24.67 5.23
C PRO A 47 26.07 -25.33 5.98
N GLU A 48 26.03 -26.65 6.13
CA GLU A 48 27.10 -27.42 6.79
C GLU A 48 28.49 -27.09 6.22
N SER A 49 28.58 -26.94 4.90
CA SER A 49 29.82 -26.65 4.19
C SER A 49 30.48 -25.33 4.59
N ASP A 50 29.72 -24.36 5.11
CA ASP A 50 30.26 -23.08 5.59
C ASP A 50 30.89 -23.23 7.00
N LEU A 51 30.44 -24.23 7.76
CA LEU A 51 30.74 -24.41 9.19
C LEU A 51 31.87 -25.41 9.45
N VAL A 52 32.55 -25.86 8.39
CA VAL A 52 33.71 -26.76 8.46
C VAL A 52 34.96 -26.13 7.86
N PRO A 53 36.18 -26.47 8.33
CA PRO A 53 37.41 -25.97 7.74
C PRO A 53 37.61 -26.43 6.28
N PRO A 54 38.22 -25.59 5.41
CA PRO A 54 38.60 -24.21 5.67
C PRO A 54 37.38 -23.29 5.66
N TYR A 55 37.18 -22.48 6.71
CA TYR A 55 36.08 -21.51 6.76
C TYR A 55 36.25 -20.49 5.63
N ARG A 56 35.40 -20.53 4.61
CA ARG A 56 35.47 -19.61 3.46
C ARG A 56 34.59 -18.38 3.64
N ASN A 57 33.44 -18.54 4.30
CA ASN A 57 32.52 -17.45 4.58
C ASN A 57 33.12 -16.52 5.66
N GLN A 58 33.12 -15.21 5.39
CA GLN A 58 33.72 -14.22 6.30
C GLN A 58 32.93 -14.06 7.61
N LEU A 59 31.62 -14.29 7.60
CA LEU A 59 30.82 -14.24 8.83
C LEU A 59 31.17 -15.41 9.74
N VAL A 60 31.34 -16.61 9.19
CA VAL A 60 31.81 -17.76 9.97
C VAL A 60 33.23 -17.53 10.51
N ARG A 61 34.12 -16.91 9.74
CA ARG A 61 35.45 -16.50 10.25
C ARG A 61 35.36 -15.49 11.40
N LYS A 62 34.43 -14.54 11.31
CA LYS A 62 34.26 -13.47 12.29
C LYS A 62 33.64 -13.96 13.60
N TRP A 63 32.62 -14.82 13.50
CA TRP A 63 31.81 -15.26 14.64
C TRP A 63 32.16 -16.67 15.13
N GLY A 64 32.97 -17.41 14.37
CA GLY A 64 33.23 -18.82 14.59
C GLY A 64 32.06 -19.71 14.13
N PRO A 65 32.30 -21.03 13.93
CA PRO A 65 31.23 -21.97 13.57
C PRO A 65 30.15 -22.06 14.66
N ASP A 66 30.53 -21.98 15.94
CA ASP A 66 29.59 -22.07 17.07
C ASP A 66 28.79 -20.78 17.29
N GLY A 67 29.31 -19.64 16.84
CA GLY A 67 28.60 -18.35 16.84
C GLY A 67 27.78 -18.10 15.56
N SER A 68 27.76 -19.06 14.64
CA SER A 68 27.06 -18.96 13.36
C SER A 68 25.80 -19.81 13.36
N ILE A 69 24.73 -19.29 12.75
CA ILE A 69 23.43 -19.97 12.72
C ILE A 69 23.46 -21.11 11.69
N ARG A 70 23.43 -22.37 12.15
CA ARG A 70 23.26 -23.53 11.27
C ARG A 70 21.84 -23.58 10.70
N ARG A 71 21.68 -23.71 9.38
CA ARG A 71 20.36 -23.88 8.75
C ARG A 71 19.62 -25.09 9.30
N GLY A 72 18.31 -24.96 9.54
CA GLY A 72 17.46 -26.00 10.12
C GLY A 72 17.55 -26.14 11.65
N SER A 73 18.49 -25.46 12.31
CA SER A 73 18.60 -25.47 13.78
C SER A 73 17.43 -24.73 14.44
N ALA A 74 17.29 -24.88 15.77
CA ALA A 74 16.27 -24.14 16.53
C ALA A 74 16.45 -22.62 16.43
N ASP A 75 17.71 -22.16 16.47
CA ASP A 75 18.11 -20.75 16.34
C ASP A 75 17.80 -20.18 14.95
N TRP A 76 17.83 -21.03 13.93
CA TRP A 76 17.51 -20.66 12.54
C TRP A 76 16.01 -20.46 12.28
N ARG A 77 15.14 -21.07 13.08
CA ARG A 77 13.69 -20.94 12.88
C ARG A 77 13.26 -19.49 13.13
N LEU A 78 12.24 -19.05 12.40
CA LEU A 78 11.61 -17.76 12.64
C LEU A 78 11.03 -17.70 14.06
N ILE A 79 11.04 -16.51 14.64
CA ILE A 79 10.36 -16.22 15.91
C ILE A 79 8.88 -16.61 15.75
N PRO A 80 8.24 -17.31 16.71
CA PRO A 80 6.88 -17.84 16.55
C PRO A 80 5.84 -16.81 16.09
N GLU A 81 5.95 -15.57 16.55
CA GLU A 81 5.08 -14.45 16.18
C GLU A 81 5.24 -14.04 14.71
N ILE A 82 6.44 -14.21 14.15
CA ILE A 82 6.76 -13.90 12.75
C ILE A 82 6.48 -15.11 11.86
N GLN A 83 6.73 -16.33 12.34
CA GLN A 83 6.39 -17.56 11.62
C GLN A 83 4.90 -17.62 11.27
N LYS A 84 4.02 -17.09 12.13
CA LYS A 84 2.57 -16.98 11.87
C LYS A 84 2.20 -16.04 10.72
N LEU A 85 3.12 -15.16 10.30
CA LEU A 85 2.93 -14.25 9.18
C LEU A 85 3.34 -14.89 7.84
N VAL A 86 4.14 -15.96 7.89
CA VAL A 86 4.59 -16.70 6.71
C VAL A 86 3.54 -17.77 6.37
N GLY A 87 2.74 -17.50 5.34
CA GLY A 87 1.83 -18.49 4.73
C GLY A 87 2.51 -19.30 3.62
N ASP A 88 1.79 -20.27 3.06
CA ASP A 88 2.33 -21.20 2.05
C ASP A 88 2.90 -20.51 0.80
N ASP A 89 2.30 -19.39 0.38
CA ASP A 89 2.72 -18.61 -0.78
C ASP A 89 3.69 -17.46 -0.44
N SER A 90 4.22 -17.42 0.79
CA SER A 90 5.13 -16.35 1.20
C SER A 90 6.52 -16.55 0.63
N ASP A 91 7.09 -15.47 0.10
CA ASP A 91 8.46 -15.49 -0.37
C ASP A 91 9.44 -15.42 0.81
N VAL A 92 10.27 -16.46 0.98
CA VAL A 92 11.34 -16.51 1.99
C VAL A 92 12.67 -16.73 1.30
N VAL A 93 13.58 -15.77 1.47
CA VAL A 93 14.91 -15.78 0.85
C VAL A 93 15.96 -16.25 1.86
N ASP A 94 16.57 -17.39 1.59
CA ASP A 94 17.71 -17.88 2.34
C ASP A 94 18.99 -17.11 1.99
N LYS A 95 19.74 -16.69 3.02
CA LYS A 95 21.04 -16.04 2.83
C LYS A 95 22.07 -16.48 3.87
N ASN A 96 23.35 -16.35 3.54
CA ASN A 96 24.47 -16.62 4.45
C ASN A 96 25.43 -15.41 4.56
N THR A 97 24.95 -14.23 4.20
CA THR A 97 25.65 -12.94 4.27
C THR A 97 24.75 -11.88 4.93
N TYR A 98 25.30 -10.69 5.21
CA TYR A 98 24.50 -9.55 5.67
C TYR A 98 23.63 -8.97 4.55
N ASP A 99 24.18 -8.87 3.34
CA ASP A 99 23.44 -8.42 2.16
C ASP A 99 22.46 -9.50 1.70
N ALA A 100 21.16 -9.18 1.67
CA ALA A 100 20.12 -10.10 1.18
C ALA A 100 20.09 -10.27 -0.34
N PHE A 101 20.82 -9.46 -1.10
CA PHE A 101 20.94 -9.60 -2.56
C PHE A 101 22.10 -10.50 -2.99
N LEU A 102 23.08 -10.72 -2.12
CA LEU A 102 24.31 -11.41 -2.49
C LEU A 102 24.10 -12.92 -2.52
N ASN A 103 24.24 -13.51 -3.72
CA ASN A 103 24.05 -14.94 -3.98
C ASN A 103 22.66 -15.47 -3.59
N THR A 104 21.62 -14.64 -3.78
CA THR A 104 20.22 -15.01 -3.53
C THR A 104 19.36 -14.75 -4.78
N ASN A 105 18.09 -15.16 -4.71
CA ASN A 105 17.08 -14.84 -5.72
C ASN A 105 16.30 -13.54 -5.43
N LEU A 106 16.76 -12.67 -4.52
CA LEU A 106 16.01 -11.46 -4.16
C LEU A 106 15.87 -10.46 -5.33
N VAL A 107 16.92 -10.28 -6.14
CA VAL A 107 16.86 -9.41 -7.33
C VAL A 107 15.77 -9.87 -8.31
N PRO A 108 15.82 -11.10 -8.86
CA PRO A 108 14.81 -11.52 -9.82
C PRO A 108 13.41 -11.57 -9.21
N LEU A 109 13.28 -11.83 -7.90
CA LEU A 109 11.98 -11.81 -7.21
C LEU A 109 11.37 -10.40 -7.17
N LEU A 110 12.17 -9.37 -6.89
CA LEU A 110 11.71 -7.98 -6.89
C LEU A 110 11.40 -7.49 -8.32
N GLU A 111 12.21 -7.89 -9.30
CA GLU A 111 12.03 -7.55 -10.71
C GLU A 111 10.76 -8.19 -11.30
N ASP A 112 10.54 -9.49 -11.06
CA ASP A 112 9.32 -10.21 -11.49
C ASP A 112 8.06 -9.56 -10.90
N LYS A 113 8.14 -9.15 -9.63
CA LYS A 113 7.07 -8.41 -8.99
C LYS A 113 7.02 -6.95 -9.42
N GLY A 114 7.89 -6.45 -10.30
CA GLY A 114 7.90 -5.07 -10.79
C GLY A 114 8.06 -4.04 -9.69
N VAL A 115 8.85 -4.34 -8.66
CA VAL A 115 9.07 -3.48 -7.49
C VAL A 115 10.00 -2.32 -7.85
N GLU A 116 9.59 -1.11 -7.47
CA GLU A 116 10.33 0.13 -7.65
C GLU A 116 10.86 0.69 -6.31
N ARG A 117 10.21 0.33 -5.20
CA ARG A 117 10.62 0.73 -3.83
C ARG A 117 10.65 -0.46 -2.89
N VAL A 118 11.66 -0.52 -2.03
CA VAL A 118 11.72 -1.46 -0.91
C VAL A 118 11.64 -0.74 0.43
N VAL A 119 10.85 -1.28 1.35
CA VAL A 119 10.76 -0.86 2.75
C VAL A 119 11.41 -1.95 3.58
N VAL A 120 12.48 -1.62 4.31
CA VAL A 120 13.31 -2.59 5.04
C VAL A 120 13.05 -2.49 6.53
N CYS A 121 12.73 -3.62 7.16
CA CYS A 121 12.62 -3.77 8.61
C CYS A 121 13.23 -5.09 9.09
N GLY A 122 13.34 -5.30 10.41
CA GLY A 122 13.91 -6.52 10.99
C GLY A 122 15.24 -6.30 11.73
N VAL A 123 16.13 -7.29 11.72
CA VAL A 123 17.37 -7.26 12.50
C VAL A 123 18.60 -7.75 11.72
N MET A 124 19.81 -7.29 12.03
CA MET A 124 20.12 -6.13 12.89
C MET A 124 20.19 -4.85 12.05
N THR A 125 19.84 -3.73 12.67
CA THR A 125 19.78 -2.40 12.04
C THR A 125 21.12 -2.08 11.36
N ASP A 126 22.21 -2.14 12.11
CA ASP A 126 23.60 -1.82 11.70
C ASP A 126 24.32 -2.97 10.97
N CYS A 127 23.64 -4.10 10.73
CA CYS A 127 24.20 -5.22 9.97
C CYS A 127 23.29 -5.54 8.77
N CYS A 128 22.47 -6.59 8.85
CA CYS A 128 21.70 -7.11 7.73
C CYS A 128 20.72 -6.08 7.13
N CYS A 129 20.01 -5.33 7.97
CA CYS A 129 19.02 -4.36 7.51
C CYS A 129 19.67 -3.22 6.73
N GLU A 130 20.63 -2.51 7.33
CA GLU A 130 21.32 -1.40 6.67
C GLU A 130 22.15 -1.87 5.46
N THR A 131 22.83 -3.02 5.55
CA THR A 131 23.59 -3.55 4.40
C THR A 131 22.67 -3.83 3.22
N THR A 132 21.53 -4.48 3.47
CA THR A 132 20.52 -4.76 2.44
C THR A 132 19.92 -3.47 1.90
N ALA A 133 19.59 -2.50 2.76
CA ALA A 133 19.05 -1.22 2.34
C ALA A 133 20.03 -0.42 1.46
N ARG A 134 21.32 -0.37 1.84
CA ARG A 134 22.36 0.27 1.02
C ARG A 134 22.56 -0.45 -0.32
N SER A 135 22.51 -1.79 -0.31
CA SER A 135 22.60 -2.59 -1.53
C SER A 135 21.39 -2.33 -2.45
N ALA A 136 20.18 -2.23 -1.90
CA ALA A 136 18.98 -1.89 -2.66
C ALA A 136 19.08 -0.49 -3.30
N PHE A 137 19.52 0.51 -2.53
CA PHE A 137 19.76 1.85 -3.03
C PHE A 137 20.77 1.86 -4.19
N ASN A 138 21.92 1.21 -4.01
CA ASN A 138 22.96 1.14 -5.05
C ASN A 138 22.51 0.40 -6.32
N ARG A 139 21.46 -0.42 -6.22
CA ARG A 139 20.85 -1.15 -7.35
C ARG A 139 19.71 -0.38 -8.01
N GLY A 140 19.34 0.80 -7.48
CA GLY A 140 18.37 1.70 -8.10
C GLY A 140 16.95 1.64 -7.51
N TRP A 141 16.71 0.85 -6.45
CA TRP A 141 15.43 0.90 -5.75
C TRP A 141 15.36 2.10 -4.80
N GLU A 142 14.24 2.82 -4.81
CA GLU A 142 13.94 3.72 -3.70
C GLU A 142 13.87 2.88 -2.42
N THR A 143 14.57 3.29 -1.36
CA THR A 143 14.74 2.44 -0.17
C THR A 143 14.45 3.21 1.11
N TRP A 144 13.50 2.71 1.90
CA TRP A 144 13.18 3.23 3.24
C TRP A 144 13.64 2.24 4.30
N LEU A 145 14.32 2.73 5.34
CA LEU A 145 14.68 1.93 6.51
C LEU A 145 13.75 2.28 7.67
N VAL A 146 13.04 1.29 8.23
CA VAL A 146 12.00 1.56 9.22
C VAL A 146 12.57 1.57 10.64
N SER A 147 12.70 2.74 11.25
CA SER A 147 13.42 2.95 12.50
C SER A 147 12.83 2.19 13.69
N ASP A 148 11.51 2.24 13.87
CA ASP A 148 10.81 1.57 14.98
C ASP A 148 10.42 0.11 14.70
N ALA A 149 10.69 -0.39 13.49
CA ALA A 149 10.54 -1.79 13.10
C ALA A 149 11.90 -2.46 12.84
N CYS A 150 13.00 -1.80 13.22
CA CYS A 150 14.34 -2.37 13.25
C CYS A 150 14.85 -2.51 14.68
N GLY A 151 15.76 -3.48 14.90
CA GLY A 151 16.43 -3.68 16.19
C GLY A 151 17.92 -3.96 16.04
N SER A 152 18.69 -3.79 17.11
CA SER A 152 20.13 -4.09 17.15
C SER A 152 20.54 -4.50 18.58
N ALA A 153 21.77 -4.95 18.76
CA ALA A 153 22.34 -5.34 20.05
C ALA A 153 22.36 -4.20 21.08
N SER A 154 22.40 -2.93 20.63
CA SER A 154 22.28 -1.78 21.53
C SER A 154 21.58 -0.60 20.85
N LYS A 155 20.96 0.26 21.66
CA LYS A 155 20.34 1.51 21.20
C LYS A 155 21.33 2.43 20.49
N ALA A 156 22.58 2.50 20.99
CA ALA A 156 23.61 3.34 20.39
C ALA A 156 24.01 2.87 18.97
N GLN A 157 24.14 1.55 18.76
CA GLN A 157 24.39 0.99 17.43
C GLN A 157 23.23 1.26 16.47
N HIS A 158 22.01 1.00 16.93
CA HIS A 158 20.78 1.25 16.18
C HIS A 158 20.70 2.71 15.70
N GLU A 159 20.83 3.68 16.61
CA GLU A 159 20.74 5.11 16.26
C GLU A 159 21.87 5.58 15.35
N ARG A 160 23.09 5.06 15.53
CA ARG A 160 24.23 5.39 14.65
C ARG A 160 23.99 4.92 13.22
N SER A 161 23.48 3.69 13.06
CA SER A 161 23.16 3.12 11.77
C SER A 161 22.08 3.93 11.04
N LEU A 162 20.98 4.25 11.72
CA LEU A 162 19.91 5.09 11.16
C LEU A 162 20.44 6.43 10.65
N LYS A 163 21.24 7.13 11.46
CA LYS A 163 21.86 8.41 11.07
C LYS A 163 22.82 8.26 9.88
N SER A 164 23.61 7.19 9.86
CA SER A 164 24.55 6.94 8.76
C SER A 164 23.83 6.61 7.46
N TYR A 165 22.74 5.86 7.53
CA TYR A 165 21.89 5.52 6.40
C TYR A 165 21.22 6.77 5.83
N GLU A 166 20.60 7.60 6.68
CA GLU A 166 19.89 8.82 6.27
C GLU A 166 20.79 9.86 5.59
N PHE A 167 22.06 9.94 6.00
CA PHE A 167 23.01 10.90 5.42
C PHE A 167 23.32 10.63 3.94
N GLY A 168 23.44 9.36 3.54
CA GLY A 168 24.02 8.99 2.25
C GLY A 168 23.12 8.18 1.32
N PHE A 169 21.97 7.69 1.79
CA PHE A 169 21.15 6.72 1.06
C PHE A 169 19.70 7.19 0.96
N GLY A 170 18.82 6.64 1.81
CA GLY A 170 17.39 6.93 1.79
C GLY A 170 16.89 7.40 3.16
N PRO A 171 15.62 7.81 3.24
CA PRO A 171 15.05 8.26 4.49
C PRO A 171 14.93 7.11 5.48
N THR A 172 15.11 7.44 6.76
CA THR A 172 14.61 6.60 7.84
C THR A 172 13.18 7.04 8.17
N ARG A 173 12.28 6.09 8.43
CA ARG A 173 10.87 6.39 8.72
C ARG A 173 10.38 5.53 9.87
N THR A 174 9.46 6.06 10.66
CA THR A 174 8.66 5.25 11.58
C THR A 174 7.62 4.43 10.81
N THR A 175 7.13 3.36 11.42
CA THR A 175 6.05 2.52 10.87
C THR A 175 4.81 3.34 10.53
N ARG A 176 4.47 4.31 11.39
CA ARG A 176 3.36 5.24 11.16
C ARG A 176 3.57 6.08 9.91
N GLU A 177 4.77 6.62 9.70
CA GLU A 177 5.09 7.45 8.54
C GLU A 177 5.09 6.66 7.24
N VAL A 178 5.57 5.40 7.27
CA VAL A 178 5.50 4.50 6.12
C VAL A 178 4.04 4.26 5.72
N VAL A 179 3.20 3.84 6.66
CA VAL A 179 1.78 3.57 6.39
C VAL A 179 1.06 4.82 5.90
N ALA A 180 1.30 5.97 6.54
CA ALA A 180 0.68 7.23 6.13
C ALA A 180 1.08 7.67 4.72
N ALA A 181 2.36 7.51 4.35
CA ALA A 181 2.85 7.85 3.02
C ALA A 181 2.26 6.93 1.94
N LEU A 182 2.29 5.62 2.15
CA LEU A 182 1.78 4.64 1.19
C LEU A 182 0.25 4.67 1.03
N ARG A 183 -0.50 5.14 2.04
CA ARG A 183 -1.94 5.41 1.91
C ARG A 183 -2.21 6.59 0.98
N LYS A 184 -1.49 7.70 1.16
CA LYS A 184 -1.63 8.88 0.28
C LYS A 184 -1.32 8.55 -1.18
N GLU A 185 -0.33 7.69 -1.42
CA GLU A 185 0.00 7.22 -2.78
C GLU A 185 -1.10 6.31 -3.38
N GLY A 186 -1.87 5.61 -2.54
CA GLY A 186 -2.97 4.73 -2.96
C GLY A 186 -4.32 5.42 -3.16
N ASP A 187 -4.50 6.64 -2.65
CA ASP A 187 -5.75 7.40 -2.78
C ASP A 187 -6.00 7.96 -4.19
N HIS A 188 -5.05 7.77 -5.13
CA HIS A 188 -5.25 8.02 -6.56
C HIS A 188 -6.05 6.88 -7.21
N PHE A 189 -7.32 6.73 -6.83
CA PHE A 189 -8.26 5.86 -7.55
C PHE A 189 -8.44 6.36 -9.00
N LYS A 190 -7.95 5.59 -9.98
CA LYS A 190 -8.37 5.74 -11.38
C LYS A 190 -9.83 5.29 -11.49
N LEU A 191 -10.75 6.25 -11.44
CA LEU A 191 -12.14 6.04 -11.83
C LEU A 191 -12.17 5.95 -13.37
N ASN A 192 -12.11 4.74 -13.93
CA ASN A 192 -12.35 4.52 -15.35
C ASN A 192 -13.85 4.66 -15.62
N LEU A 193 -14.32 5.88 -15.83
CA LEU A 193 -15.64 6.11 -16.41
C LEU A 193 -15.54 5.77 -17.91
N ILE A 194 -16.09 4.63 -18.30
CA ILE A 194 -16.29 4.29 -19.72
C ILE A 194 -17.45 5.15 -20.20
N PHE A 195 -17.13 6.26 -20.87
CA PHE A 195 -18.13 7.07 -21.54
C PHE A 195 -18.48 6.40 -22.87
N GLY A 196 -19.65 5.77 -22.93
CA GLY A 196 -20.29 5.46 -24.21
C GLY A 196 -20.46 6.76 -24.99
N GLN A 197 -20.06 6.76 -26.26
CA GLN A 197 -20.17 7.95 -27.09
C GLN A 197 -21.64 8.42 -27.11
N ASN A 198 -21.80 9.70 -26.80
CA ASN A 198 -23.05 10.45 -26.60
C ASN A 198 -23.65 10.34 -25.19
N LEU A 199 -23.84 11.51 -24.57
CA LEU A 199 -24.38 11.81 -23.23
C LEU A 199 -23.35 11.93 -22.10
N VAL A 200 -22.57 13.02 -22.14
CA VAL A 200 -22.17 13.75 -20.93
C VAL A 200 -22.13 15.23 -21.27
N LYS A 201 -22.99 16.05 -20.67
CA LYS A 201 -22.88 17.51 -20.78
C LYS A 201 -21.99 18.13 -19.71
N ASP A 202 -21.68 17.40 -18.63
CA ASP A 202 -20.72 17.81 -17.61
C ASP A 202 -20.13 16.59 -16.87
N ALA A 203 -18.84 16.31 -17.10
CA ALA A 203 -18.14 15.19 -16.47
C ALA A 203 -17.84 15.45 -14.98
N HIS A 204 -17.89 16.72 -14.53
CA HIS A 204 -17.58 17.13 -13.17
C HIS A 204 -18.70 16.73 -12.19
N GLU A 205 -19.95 17.02 -12.54
CA GLU A 205 -21.14 16.65 -11.76
C GLU A 205 -21.26 15.13 -11.57
N LEU A 206 -20.97 14.36 -12.62
CA LEU A 206 -21.00 12.90 -12.54
C LEU A 206 -19.92 12.35 -11.58
N CYS A 207 -18.70 12.91 -11.64
CA CYS A 207 -17.62 12.52 -10.73
C CYS A 207 -17.96 12.84 -9.26
N LEU A 208 -18.60 13.99 -9.00
CA LEU A 208 -19.03 14.39 -7.66
C LEU A 208 -20.15 13.48 -7.14
N ALA A 209 -21.16 13.17 -7.97
CA ALA A 209 -22.25 12.28 -7.61
C ALA A 209 -21.76 10.86 -7.30
N VAL A 210 -20.87 10.30 -8.13
CA VAL A 210 -20.26 8.98 -7.90
C VAL A 210 -19.42 8.96 -6.63
N ARG A 211 -18.59 10.00 -6.38
CA ARG A 211 -17.79 10.11 -5.15
C ARG A 211 -18.67 10.22 -3.90
N TYR A 212 -19.73 11.01 -3.95
CA TYR A 212 -20.68 11.15 -2.86
C TYR A 212 -21.38 9.82 -2.56
N TYR A 213 -21.85 9.12 -3.60
CA TYR A 213 -22.57 7.86 -3.44
C TYR A 213 -21.65 6.75 -2.90
N LEU A 214 -20.43 6.61 -3.43
CA LEU A 214 -19.44 5.66 -2.90
C LEU A 214 -19.12 5.92 -1.43
N ARG A 215 -18.93 7.19 -1.03
CA ARG A 215 -18.71 7.54 0.38
C ARG A 215 -19.90 7.21 1.27
N LYS A 216 -21.12 7.37 0.77
CA LYS A 216 -22.35 7.03 1.51
C LYS A 216 -22.52 5.52 1.65
N SER A 217 -22.40 4.77 0.56
CA SER A 217 -22.50 3.30 0.57
C SER A 217 -21.41 2.64 1.41
N LEU A 218 -20.17 3.15 1.39
CA LEU A 218 -19.08 2.64 2.24
C LEU A 218 -19.33 2.90 3.74
N ARG A 219 -20.03 3.98 4.11
CA ARG A 219 -20.46 4.24 5.49
C ARG A 219 -21.53 3.25 5.95
N ASP A 220 -22.49 2.92 5.09
CA ASP A 220 -23.54 1.96 5.41
C ASP A 220 -23.01 0.51 5.52
N VAL A 221 -21.97 0.14 4.75
CA VAL A 221 -21.31 -1.17 4.83
C VAL A 221 -20.42 -1.29 6.09
N SER A 222 -19.86 -0.19 6.59
CA SER A 222 -19.00 -0.21 7.79
C SER A 222 -19.70 -0.65 9.09
N GLY A 223 -21.04 -0.79 9.08
CA GLY A 223 -21.82 -1.33 10.18
C GLY A 223 -22.05 -2.85 10.14
N ARG A 224 -21.72 -3.55 9.03
CA ARG A 224 -22.00 -4.98 8.90
C ARG A 224 -20.92 -5.69 8.06
N THR A 225 -20.37 -6.74 8.66
CA THR A 225 -19.50 -7.81 8.10
C THR A 225 -17.98 -7.63 8.22
N HIS A 226 -17.40 -8.57 8.99
CA HIS A 226 -16.01 -8.94 9.04
C HIS A 226 -15.70 -9.84 7.84
N GLU A 227 -15.20 -9.31 6.73
CA GLU A 227 -14.50 -10.11 5.71
C GLU A 227 -13.80 -9.16 4.73
N HIS A 228 -12.46 -9.24 4.70
CA HIS A 228 -11.58 -8.33 3.95
C HIS A 228 -11.47 -8.72 2.47
N ALA A 229 -12.59 -8.73 1.74
CA ALA A 229 -12.59 -8.86 0.28
C ALA A 229 -12.63 -7.47 -0.39
N PRO A 230 -11.92 -7.26 -1.51
CA PRO A 230 -12.06 -6.04 -2.30
C PRO A 230 -13.50 -5.92 -2.81
N ILE A 231 -14.22 -4.90 -2.34
CA ILE A 231 -15.60 -4.63 -2.77
C ILE A 231 -15.56 -4.11 -4.22
N ARG A 232 -15.89 -4.98 -5.19
CA ARG A 232 -16.17 -4.55 -6.57
C ARG A 232 -17.58 -3.99 -6.63
N VAL A 233 -17.69 -2.67 -6.77
CA VAL A 233 -18.97 -2.00 -7.02
C VAL A 233 -19.16 -1.84 -8.52
N HIS A 234 -20.13 -2.55 -9.07
CA HIS A 234 -20.59 -2.32 -10.44
C HIS A 234 -21.69 -1.25 -10.41
N LEU A 235 -21.38 -0.06 -10.92
CA LEU A 235 -22.33 1.05 -11.07
C LEU A 235 -22.81 1.08 -12.51
N LEU A 236 -24.10 0.85 -12.73
CA LEU A 236 -24.75 1.13 -14.00
C LEU A 236 -25.28 2.57 -13.95
N VAL A 237 -24.78 3.41 -14.85
CA VAL A 237 -25.22 4.81 -14.97
C VAL A 237 -26.14 4.89 -16.20
N ALA A 238 -27.43 5.16 -15.98
CA ALA A 238 -28.38 5.39 -17.05
C ALA A 238 -28.81 6.86 -17.08
N TYR A 239 -28.87 7.44 -18.28
CA TYR A 239 -29.29 8.82 -18.51
C TYR A 239 -30.65 8.85 -19.22
N HIS A 240 -31.58 9.67 -18.74
CA HIS A 240 -32.84 9.94 -19.45
C HIS A 240 -33.32 11.37 -19.17
N HIS A 241 -33.49 12.18 -20.23
CA HIS A 241 -34.02 13.56 -20.20
C HIS A 241 -33.69 14.33 -18.91
N ASP A 242 -32.41 14.65 -18.73
CA ASP A 242 -31.86 15.46 -17.62
C ASP A 242 -31.87 14.81 -16.22
N LYS A 243 -32.04 13.48 -16.14
CA LYS A 243 -31.93 12.71 -14.88
C LYS A 243 -30.79 11.69 -14.97
N ILE A 244 -30.01 11.61 -13.88
CA ILE A 244 -28.99 10.57 -13.65
C ILE A 244 -29.63 9.48 -12.79
N LEU A 245 -29.68 8.25 -13.31
CA LEU A 245 -30.06 7.08 -12.54
C LEU A 245 -28.78 6.31 -12.18
N LEU A 246 -28.44 6.29 -10.88
CA LEU A 246 -27.36 5.47 -10.35
C LEU A 246 -27.97 4.15 -9.88
N ILE A 247 -27.67 3.05 -10.59
CA ILE A 247 -28.09 1.71 -10.19
C ILE A 247 -26.89 1.01 -9.54
N GLN A 248 -27.01 0.73 -8.24
CA GLN A 248 -26.06 -0.09 -7.51
C GLN A 248 -26.37 -1.57 -7.78
N ALA A 249 -25.49 -2.28 -8.49
CA ALA A 249 -25.56 -3.74 -8.55
C ALA A 249 -24.93 -4.30 -7.26
N ASN A 250 -25.74 -4.95 -6.43
CA ASN A 250 -25.29 -5.49 -5.15
C ASN A 250 -24.56 -6.84 -5.36
N PRO A 251 -23.35 -7.08 -4.82
CA PRO A 251 -22.57 -8.29 -5.14
C PRO A 251 -23.13 -9.61 -4.53
N MET A 252 -24.05 -9.51 -3.56
CA MET A 252 -24.50 -10.64 -2.74
C MET A 252 -25.37 -11.69 -3.47
N GLN A 253 -25.69 -11.51 -4.76
CA GLN A 253 -26.50 -12.49 -5.53
C GLN A 253 -25.69 -13.39 -6.48
N GLN A 254 -24.35 -13.35 -6.46
CA GLN A 254 -23.54 -14.15 -7.41
C GLN A 254 -23.07 -15.52 -6.89
N LEU A 255 -23.50 -15.99 -5.72
CA LEU A 255 -23.08 -17.28 -5.19
C LEU A 255 -24.28 -18.20 -4.91
N ARG A 256 -24.77 -18.85 -5.98
CA ARG A 256 -25.14 -20.28 -6.08
C ARG A 256 -26.27 -20.51 -7.11
N ILE A 257 -25.92 -21.29 -8.14
CA ILE A 257 -26.80 -22.11 -9.00
C ILE A 257 -27.58 -21.33 -10.07
N GLY A 258 -27.42 -21.78 -11.33
CA GLY A 258 -27.91 -21.13 -12.53
C GLY A 258 -29.43 -21.12 -12.68
N ILE A 259 -30.00 -19.91 -12.71
CA ILE A 259 -31.35 -19.55 -13.19
C ILE A 259 -31.21 -18.13 -13.76
N PRO A 260 -31.85 -17.77 -14.89
CA PRO A 260 -31.75 -16.41 -15.44
C PRO A 260 -32.45 -15.44 -14.49
N VAL A 261 -31.72 -14.46 -13.94
CA VAL A 261 -32.35 -13.37 -13.20
C VAL A 261 -33.02 -12.45 -14.21
N ALA A 262 -34.35 -12.43 -14.17
CA ALA A 262 -35.20 -11.54 -14.93
C ALA A 262 -34.79 -10.07 -14.68
N LEU A 263 -34.57 -9.34 -15.76
CA LEU A 263 -34.57 -7.88 -15.74
C LEU A 263 -36.02 -7.44 -15.44
N GLU A 264 -36.36 -7.20 -14.18
CA GLU A 264 -37.58 -6.45 -13.88
C GLU A 264 -37.32 -4.97 -14.17
N ILE A 265 -37.70 -4.57 -15.37
CA ILE A 265 -37.88 -3.17 -15.73
C ILE A 265 -39.09 -2.69 -14.91
N PHE A 266 -38.84 -1.98 -13.81
CA PHE A 266 -39.91 -1.21 -13.16
C PHE A 266 -40.36 -0.12 -14.13
N SER A 267 -41.48 -0.37 -14.81
CA SER A 267 -42.33 0.68 -15.37
C SER A 267 -42.62 1.69 -14.26
N ALA A 268 -42.32 2.96 -14.54
CA ALA A 268 -42.51 4.08 -13.64
C ALA A 268 -44.00 4.34 -13.40
N ALA A 269 -44.63 3.55 -12.52
CA ALA A 269 -46.01 3.77 -12.11
C ALA A 269 -46.23 3.78 -10.59
N HIS A 270 -45.30 3.33 -9.74
CA HIS A 270 -45.56 3.25 -8.28
C HIS A 270 -44.36 3.63 -7.40
N LEU A 271 -43.67 4.73 -7.72
CA LEU A 271 -42.80 5.40 -6.74
C LEU A 271 -43.52 6.61 -6.16
N GLN A 272 -43.95 6.50 -4.90
CA GLN A 272 -44.28 7.64 -4.08
C GLN A 272 -43.02 8.50 -3.91
N ALA A 273 -43.04 9.66 -4.57
CA ALA A 273 -42.19 10.85 -4.44
C ALA A 273 -40.65 10.70 -4.55
N PRO A 274 -40.01 11.15 -5.65
CA PRO A 274 -38.60 11.51 -5.67
C PRO A 274 -38.37 12.91 -5.05
N VAL A 275 -37.32 13.05 -4.25
CA VAL A 275 -36.81 14.34 -3.76
C VAL A 275 -36.08 15.05 -4.92
N LEU A 276 -36.55 16.25 -5.30
CA LEU A 276 -35.99 17.11 -6.35
C LEU A 276 -35.31 18.35 -5.73
N ILE A 277 -34.13 18.75 -6.22
CA ILE A 277 -33.44 19.99 -5.83
C ILE A 277 -33.13 20.83 -7.09
N PRO A 278 -33.55 22.11 -7.21
CA PRO A 278 -33.24 22.98 -8.34
C PRO A 278 -32.10 23.98 -8.07
N VAL A 279 -31.38 24.42 -9.12
CA VAL A 279 -30.20 25.32 -9.05
C VAL A 279 -30.42 26.65 -9.81
N ARG A 280 -29.98 27.81 -9.25
CA ARG A 280 -29.88 29.14 -9.93
C ARG A 280 -28.57 29.89 -9.55
N ARG A 281 -28.08 30.74 -10.49
CA ARG A 281 -26.75 31.42 -10.65
C ARG A 281 -26.40 32.58 -9.68
N LEU A 282 -25.10 32.85 -9.46
CA LEU A 282 -24.54 33.99 -8.69
C LEU A 282 -23.61 34.92 -9.53
N LYS A 283 -23.63 36.25 -9.29
CA LYS A 283 -22.70 37.30 -9.77
C LYS A 283 -22.73 38.53 -8.82
N GLU A 284 -21.87 38.64 -7.79
CA GLU A 284 -21.56 39.88 -6.99
C GLU A 284 -20.24 39.73 -6.16
N PRO A 285 -19.56 40.81 -5.67
CA PRO A 285 -18.23 40.71 -5.02
C PRO A 285 -18.26 40.24 -3.55
N CYS A 286 -17.20 39.52 -3.14
CA CYS A 286 -17.13 38.76 -1.89
C CYS A 286 -16.84 39.61 -0.62
N PRO A 287 -17.70 39.59 0.42
CA PRO A 287 -17.53 40.37 1.64
C PRO A 287 -17.08 39.51 2.85
N ALA A 288 -16.11 38.60 2.68
CA ALA A 288 -15.74 37.61 3.70
C ALA A 288 -14.88 38.17 4.86
N LYS A 289 -15.19 37.77 6.10
CA LYS A 289 -14.50 38.20 7.35
C LYS A 289 -13.75 37.06 8.07
N SER A 290 -13.69 35.82 7.53
CA SER A 290 -12.94 34.68 8.09
C SER A 290 -12.42 33.69 7.02
N LEU A 291 -11.48 32.79 7.39
CA LEU A 291 -10.79 31.85 6.48
C LEU A 291 -11.70 30.75 5.88
N THR A 292 -12.73 30.31 6.60
CA THR A 292 -13.78 29.42 6.08
C THR A 292 -14.61 30.10 4.99
N ASP A 293 -14.81 31.43 5.10
CA ASP A 293 -15.57 32.23 4.12
C ASP A 293 -14.77 32.51 2.85
N ILE A 294 -13.44 32.54 2.95
CA ILE A 294 -12.51 32.69 1.81
C ILE A 294 -12.60 31.47 0.87
N SER A 295 -12.72 30.25 1.41
CA SER A 295 -12.79 29.01 0.62
C SER A 295 -14.08 28.91 -0.21
N PHE A 296 -15.18 29.44 0.32
CA PHE A 296 -16.45 29.53 -0.39
C PHE A 296 -16.41 30.61 -1.49
N CYS A 297 -15.79 31.76 -1.24
CA CYS A 297 -15.68 32.84 -2.24
C CYS A 297 -14.69 32.57 -3.38
N LEU A 298 -13.64 31.77 -3.15
CA LEU A 298 -12.68 31.37 -4.20
C LEU A 298 -13.30 30.37 -5.19
N TRP A 299 -14.24 29.53 -4.73
CA TRP A 299 -15.00 28.59 -5.58
C TRP A 299 -15.83 29.33 -6.65
N ASP A 300 -16.44 30.46 -6.31
CA ASP A 300 -17.29 31.25 -7.20
C ASP A 300 -16.54 32.12 -8.23
N ARG A 301 -15.26 32.48 -7.99
CA ARG A 301 -14.47 33.33 -8.92
C ARG A 301 -13.68 32.55 -9.98
N LEU A 302 -13.37 31.28 -9.74
CA LEU A 302 -12.53 30.47 -10.62
C LEU A 302 -13.29 29.86 -11.82
N VAL A 303 -14.60 29.67 -11.71
CA VAL A 303 -15.45 29.10 -12.77
C VAL A 303 -15.62 30.04 -13.98
N THR A 304 -15.44 31.34 -13.79
CA THR A 304 -15.68 32.37 -14.83
C THR A 304 -14.60 32.45 -15.92
N HIS A 305 -13.46 31.78 -15.78
CA HIS A 305 -12.37 31.81 -16.78
C HIS A 305 -12.27 30.54 -17.66
N ALA A 306 -13.09 29.51 -17.43
CA ALA A 306 -12.98 28.24 -18.15
C ALA A 306 -13.72 28.20 -19.51
N THR A 307 -14.29 29.31 -19.98
CA THR A 307 -15.08 29.38 -21.23
C THR A 307 -14.29 29.70 -22.50
N ALA A 308 -12.96 29.58 -22.52
CA ALA A 308 -12.18 29.90 -23.72
C ALA A 308 -11.12 28.84 -24.05
N CYS A 309 -11.54 27.68 -24.56
CA CYS A 309 -10.85 27.00 -25.66
C CYS A 309 -11.66 25.80 -26.13
N GLY A 310 -12.34 25.96 -27.27
CA GLY A 310 -12.78 24.86 -28.09
C GLY A 310 -11.74 24.64 -29.18
N GLN A 311 -11.04 23.51 -29.12
CA GLN A 311 -10.66 22.64 -30.25
C GLN A 311 -9.74 21.52 -29.73
N GLY A 312 -9.86 20.34 -30.34
CA GLY A 312 -9.47 19.03 -29.80
C GLY A 312 -8.10 18.96 -29.11
N GLY A 313 -8.11 18.41 -27.90
CA GLY A 313 -6.92 18.07 -27.15
C GLY A 313 -7.29 17.24 -25.93
N PHE A 314 -6.55 16.17 -25.67
CA PHE A 314 -6.61 15.40 -24.44
C PHE A 314 -6.29 16.34 -23.26
N ALA A 315 -7.19 16.47 -22.29
CA ALA A 315 -6.90 17.14 -21.03
C ALA A 315 -6.76 16.11 -19.92
N THR A 316 -5.54 15.95 -19.41
CA THR A 316 -5.28 15.20 -18.17
C THR A 316 -5.48 16.17 -17.01
N LEU A 317 -6.55 16.00 -16.24
CA LEU A 317 -6.70 16.67 -14.94
C LEU A 317 -6.11 15.75 -13.87
N CYS A 318 -4.91 16.11 -13.40
CA CYS A 318 -4.33 15.54 -12.18
C CYS A 318 -5.07 16.11 -10.96
N PHE A 319 -5.55 15.23 -10.09
CA PHE A 319 -5.97 15.53 -8.73
C PHE A 319 -5.17 14.67 -7.76
#